data_AF-A0A940BDY4-F1
#
_entry.id   AF-A0A940BDY4-F1
#
_cell.length_a   1.000
_cell.length_b   1.000
_cell.length_c   1.000
_cell.angle_alpha   90.00
_cell.angle_beta   90.00
_cell.angle_gamma   90.00
#
_symmetry.space_group_name_H-M   'P 1'
#
loop_
_entity.id
_entity.type
_entity.pdbx_description
1 polymer ?
#
loop_
_entity_poly.entity_id
_entity_poly.type
_entity_poly.pdbx_seq_one_letter_code
_entity_poly.pdbx_strand_id
1 'polypeptide(L)'
;MMLKTGSSGLALLLTILSLLAFAFMAFMGLEYLLEGNHLVAVLICLGGMLLLGLCIRMACWGKETRKKKQGYAIEILSLLAAGVILYFGRMPFSQFVYVVNHEQDINNLVVEARDRACKIDTAYDEYAHKRLAAYERYLKKTVKDSQHTVSMKVRSLERRLLPEDMTEVQDERKDWLDQLQNVNVWNIATAKNLCYLISASDDWVKQYADVSDFMYEGEKCEPFVMQGDDIKDRYKEFTTPRTPDRLSNIAMAVCCLLILTFYIVSLRSKSRYKGRRA
;
A
#
# COMPACT_ATOMS: atom_id res chain seq x y z
N MET A 1 29.04 32.91 -19.91
CA MET A 1 27.92 31.96 -20.05
C MET A 1 26.72 32.61 -19.39
N MET A 2 26.08 33.55 -20.09
CA MET A 2 24.91 34.26 -19.55
C MET A 2 23.68 33.41 -19.86
N LEU A 3 23.22 32.66 -18.87
CA LEU A 3 21.85 32.18 -18.84
C LEU A 3 20.95 33.42 -18.90
N LYS A 4 20.04 33.46 -19.87
CA LYS A 4 18.96 34.44 -19.91
C LYS A 4 18.03 34.07 -18.75
N THR A 5 18.32 34.60 -17.57
CA THR A 5 17.95 34.06 -16.25
C THR A 5 16.45 33.94 -15.99
N GLY A 6 15.60 34.71 -16.68
CA GLY A 6 14.14 34.68 -16.44
C GLY A 6 13.41 33.43 -16.98
N SER A 7 13.74 32.97 -18.19
CA SER A 7 12.97 31.90 -18.87
C SER A 7 13.48 30.49 -18.52
N SER A 8 14.79 30.33 -18.34
CA SER A 8 15.38 29.03 -17.98
C SER A 8 15.15 28.63 -16.52
N GLY A 9 15.04 29.61 -15.62
CA GLY A 9 14.77 29.36 -14.19
C GLY A 9 13.36 28.82 -13.95
N LEU A 10 12.35 29.43 -14.58
CA LEU A 10 10.96 28.97 -14.50
C LEU A 10 10.78 27.57 -15.10
N ALA A 11 11.41 27.29 -16.24
CA ALA A 11 11.35 25.96 -16.87
C ALA A 11 11.96 24.87 -15.98
N LEU A 12 13.08 25.16 -15.31
CA LEU A 12 13.70 24.25 -14.35
C LEU A 12 12.79 24.00 -13.15
N LEU A 13 12.20 25.07 -12.58
CA LEU A 13 11.29 24.98 -11.45
C LEU A 13 10.05 24.14 -11.78
N LEU A 14 9.42 24.37 -12.94
CA LEU A 14 8.29 23.58 -13.42
C LEU A 14 8.65 22.10 -13.62
N THR A 15 9.83 21.84 -14.18
CA THR A 15 10.34 20.47 -14.36
C THR A 15 10.54 19.76 -13.03
N ILE A 16 11.18 20.41 -12.05
CA ILE A 16 11.40 19.83 -10.71
C ILE A 16 10.08 19.58 -9.99
N LEU A 17 9.17 20.56 -9.98
CA LEU A 17 7.87 20.41 -9.33
C LEU A 17 7.06 19.27 -9.95
N SER A 18 7.08 19.15 -11.28
CA SER A 18 6.33 18.12 -12.00
C SER A 18 6.96 16.74 -11.83
N LEU A 19 8.29 16.67 -11.74
CA LEU A 19 9.02 15.44 -11.42
C LEU A 19 8.66 14.97 -10.00
N LEU A 20 8.65 15.88 -9.01
CA LEU A 20 8.28 15.56 -7.63
C LEU A 20 6.82 15.13 -7.52
N ALA A 21 5.90 15.83 -8.19
CA ALA A 21 4.49 15.46 -8.21
C ALA A 21 4.27 14.08 -8.85
N PHE A 22 4.89 13.83 -10.02
CA PHE A 22 4.83 12.53 -10.67
C PHE A 22 5.40 11.41 -9.78
N ALA A 23 6.55 11.65 -9.17
CA ALA A 23 7.21 10.72 -8.28
C ALA A 23 6.37 10.42 -7.04
N PHE A 24 5.75 11.43 -6.43
CA PHE A 24 4.86 11.24 -5.29
C PHE A 24 3.64 10.40 -5.66
N MET A 25 2.97 10.70 -6.77
CA MET A 25 1.81 9.93 -7.24
C MET A 25 2.20 8.48 -7.59
N ALA A 26 3.33 8.28 -8.27
CA ALA A 26 3.85 6.95 -8.58
C ALA A 26 4.27 6.19 -7.30
N PHE A 27 4.87 6.87 -6.32
CA PHE A 27 5.22 6.29 -5.03
C PHE A 27 3.98 5.81 -4.30
N MET A 28 2.97 6.66 -4.15
CA MET A 28 1.70 6.29 -3.52
C MET A 28 1.02 5.13 -4.27
N GLY A 29 1.13 5.06 -5.59
CA GLY A 29 0.58 3.93 -6.35
C GLY A 29 1.35 2.62 -6.15
N LEU A 30 2.68 2.70 -6.03
CA LEU A 30 3.52 1.54 -5.69
C LEU A 30 3.19 1.01 -4.29
N GLU A 31 2.82 1.86 -3.33
CA GLU A 31 2.39 1.41 -2.01
C GLU A 31 1.22 0.44 -2.09
N TYR A 32 0.24 0.70 -2.95
CA TYR A 32 -0.88 -0.23 -3.13
C TYR A 32 -0.48 -1.47 -3.93
N LEU A 33 0.32 -1.33 -4.99
CA LEU A 33 0.75 -2.46 -5.83
C LEU A 33 1.69 -3.43 -5.12
N LEU A 34 2.43 -2.94 -4.13
CA LEU A 34 3.38 -3.71 -3.33
C LEU A 34 2.86 -4.00 -1.91
N GLU A 35 1.54 -3.88 -1.71
CA GLU A 35 0.84 -4.23 -0.46
C GLU A 35 1.47 -3.56 0.79
N GLY A 36 1.92 -2.32 0.66
CA GLY A 36 2.49 -1.51 1.74
C GLY A 36 3.98 -1.76 2.00
N ASN A 37 4.72 -2.37 1.06
CA ASN A 37 6.18 -2.49 1.16
C ASN A 37 6.88 -1.16 0.86
N HIS A 38 6.89 -0.29 1.88
CA HIS A 38 7.45 1.06 1.82
C HIS A 38 8.88 1.11 1.28
N LEU A 39 9.75 0.20 1.73
CA LEU A 39 11.17 0.24 1.39
C LEU A 39 11.40 0.03 -0.11
N VAL A 40 10.70 -0.94 -0.70
CA VAL A 40 10.80 -1.23 -2.14
C VAL A 40 10.19 -0.10 -2.96
N ALA A 41 9.03 0.42 -2.56
CA ALA A 41 8.37 1.54 -3.24
C ALA A 41 9.26 2.79 -3.28
N VAL A 42 9.88 3.16 -2.16
CA VAL A 42 10.82 4.29 -2.06
C VAL A 42 12.04 4.08 -2.98
N LEU A 43 12.66 2.90 -2.96
CA LEU A 43 13.86 2.62 -3.76
C LEU A 43 13.56 2.70 -5.27
N ILE A 44 12.44 2.12 -5.72
CA ILE A 44 12.01 2.18 -7.13
C ILE A 44 11.77 3.64 -7.54
N CYS A 45 11.07 4.42 -6.71
CA CYS A 45 10.74 5.81 -7.03
C CYS A 45 11.97 6.72 -7.05
N LEU A 46 12.86 6.62 -6.05
CA LEU A 46 14.13 7.35 -6.01
C LEU A 46 15.02 7.00 -7.20
N GLY A 47 15.15 5.70 -7.52
CA GLY A 47 15.90 5.23 -8.68
C GLY A 47 15.34 5.79 -9.99
N GLY A 48 14.02 5.74 -10.16
CA GLY A 48 13.32 6.29 -11.32
C GLY A 48 13.52 7.80 -11.48
N MET A 49 13.39 8.57 -10.39
CA MET A 49 13.65 10.02 -10.39
C MET A 49 15.08 10.36 -10.78
N LEU A 50 16.07 9.67 -10.20
CA LEU A 50 17.48 9.90 -10.50
C LEU A 50 17.79 9.60 -11.97
N LEU A 51 17.33 8.45 -12.48
CA LEU A 51 17.51 8.07 -13.88
C LEU A 51 16.83 9.06 -14.82
N LEU A 52 15.61 9.50 -14.53
CA LEU A 52 14.88 10.45 -15.35
C LEU A 52 15.56 11.83 -15.37
N GLY A 53 16.01 12.31 -14.21
CA GLY A 53 16.80 13.55 -14.11
C GLY A 53 18.12 13.48 -14.88
N LEU A 54 18.83 12.35 -14.81
CA LEU A 54 20.04 12.09 -15.61
C LEU A 54 19.72 12.09 -17.12
N CYS A 55 18.64 11.45 -17.55
CA CYS A 55 18.23 11.42 -18.95
C CYS A 55 17.93 12.83 -19.48
N ILE A 56 17.17 13.64 -18.73
CA ILE A 56 16.87 15.03 -19.13
C ILE A 56 18.16 15.85 -19.22
N ARG A 57 19.07 15.70 -18.25
CA ARG A 57 20.36 16.40 -18.24
C ARG A 57 21.24 15.99 -19.43
N MET A 58 21.30 14.70 -19.76
CA MET A 58 22.04 14.18 -20.90
C MET A 58 21.43 14.66 -22.23
N ALA A 59 20.10 14.74 -22.34
CA ALA A 59 19.44 15.29 -23.52
C ALA A 59 19.79 16.77 -23.75
N CYS A 60 19.80 17.59 -22.68
CA CYS A 60 20.26 18.98 -22.75
C CYS A 60 21.73 19.08 -23.15
N TRP A 61 22.60 18.23 -22.59
CA TRP A 61 24.01 18.18 -22.96
C TRP A 61 24.23 17.81 -24.44
N GLY A 62 23.43 16.88 -24.96
CA GLY A 62 23.38 16.53 -26.39
C GLY A 62 23.08 17.75 -27.28
N LYS A 63 22.09 18.58 -26.90
CA LYS A 63 21.75 19.83 -27.62
C LYS A 63 22.87 20.87 -27.63
N GLU A 64 23.62 20.96 -26.52
CA GLU A 64 24.71 21.91 -26.35
C GLU A 64 26.01 21.48 -27.06
N THR A 65 26.14 20.19 -27.36
CA THR A 65 27.35 19.61 -27.93
C THR A 65 27.70 20.23 -29.30
N ARG A 66 28.98 20.57 -29.48
CA ARG A 66 29.52 21.15 -30.72
C ARG A 66 29.55 20.12 -31.87
N LYS A 67 29.86 18.87 -31.56
CA LYS A 67 29.86 17.73 -32.51
C LYS A 67 28.42 17.28 -32.78
N LYS A 68 27.81 17.81 -33.84
CA LYS A 68 26.37 17.66 -34.12
C LYS A 68 25.88 16.21 -34.24
N LYS A 69 26.63 15.33 -34.91
CA LYS A 69 26.25 13.91 -35.03
C LYS A 69 26.20 13.20 -33.67
N GLN A 70 27.22 13.41 -32.83
CA GLN A 70 27.29 12.79 -31.51
C GLN A 70 26.27 13.39 -30.53
N GLY A 71 26.10 14.71 -30.54
CA GLY A 71 25.11 15.40 -29.71
C GLY A 71 23.67 14.95 -30.01
N TYR A 72 23.33 14.79 -31.29
CA TYR A 72 22.01 14.32 -31.71
C TYR A 72 21.74 12.86 -31.29
N ALA A 73 22.75 11.99 -31.38
CA ALA A 73 22.61 10.60 -30.91
C ALA A 73 22.34 10.52 -29.40
N ILE A 74 23.07 11.31 -28.59
CA ILE A 74 22.86 11.40 -27.14
C ILE A 74 21.48 11.98 -26.81
N GLU A 75 21.05 13.01 -27.53
CA GLU A 75 19.72 13.63 -27.40
C GLU A 75 18.61 12.60 -27.58
N ILE A 76 18.62 11.87 -28.70
CA ILE A 76 17.61 10.84 -28.99
C ILE A 76 17.65 9.70 -27.96
N LEU A 77 18.83 9.15 -27.68
CA LEU A 77 18.96 8.02 -26.77
C LEU A 77 18.45 8.36 -25.37
N SER A 78 18.76 9.56 -24.89
CA SER A 78 18.35 10.03 -23.56
C SER A 78 16.84 10.30 -23.50
N LEU A 79 16.25 10.87 -24.56
CA LEU A 79 14.79 11.07 -24.64
C LEU A 79 14.03 9.75 -24.75
N LEU A 80 14.58 8.78 -25.49
CA LEU A 80 14.01 7.45 -25.59
C LEU A 80 14.05 6.74 -24.23
N ALA A 81 15.19 6.80 -23.53
CA ALA A 81 15.32 6.26 -22.18
C ALA A 81 14.34 6.93 -21.19
N ALA A 82 14.22 8.26 -21.23
CA ALA A 82 13.23 8.99 -20.44
C ALA A 82 11.79 8.55 -20.77
N GLY A 83 11.48 8.36 -22.06
CA GLY A 83 10.19 7.85 -22.51
C GLY A 83 9.87 6.46 -21.97
N VAL A 84 10.85 5.55 -21.92
CA VAL A 84 10.70 4.22 -21.33
C VAL A 84 10.42 4.31 -19.83
N ILE A 85 11.17 5.14 -19.10
CA ILE A 85 10.97 5.33 -17.65
C ILE A 85 9.56 5.87 -17.38
N LEU A 86 9.13 6.88 -18.13
CA LEU A 86 7.79 7.46 -18.00
C LEU A 86 6.69 6.45 -18.40
N TYR A 87 6.94 5.61 -19.41
CA TYR A 87 6.01 4.56 -19.82
C TYR A 87 5.79 3.52 -18.72
N PHE A 88 6.83 3.08 -18.02
CA PHE A 88 6.67 2.18 -16.89
C PHE A 88 6.10 2.88 -15.65
N GLY A 89 6.53 4.12 -15.36
CA GLY A 89 6.00 4.92 -14.26
C GLY A 89 4.52 5.28 -14.39
N ARG A 90 3.96 5.19 -15.61
CA ARG A 90 2.52 5.30 -15.88
C ARG A 90 1.68 4.37 -15.01
N MET A 91 2.13 3.13 -14.86
CA MET A 91 1.35 2.09 -14.22
C MET A 91 1.08 2.40 -12.74
N PRO A 92 2.10 2.65 -11.88
CA PRO A 92 1.84 3.05 -10.51
C PRO A 92 1.17 4.42 -10.41
N PHE A 93 1.52 5.39 -11.27
CA PHE A 93 0.84 6.70 -11.28
C PHE A 93 -0.68 6.55 -11.47
N SER A 94 -1.09 5.72 -12.44
CA SER A 94 -2.51 5.51 -12.75
C SER A 94 -3.21 4.72 -11.65
N GLN A 95 -2.50 3.81 -11.00
CA GLN A 95 -3.03 3.08 -9.85
C GLN A 95 -3.44 4.05 -8.74
N PHE A 96 -2.58 5.02 -8.42
CA PHE A 96 -2.91 5.97 -7.35
C PHE A 96 -4.05 6.91 -7.73
N VAL A 97 -4.12 7.37 -8.98
CA VAL A 97 -5.27 8.15 -9.46
C VAL A 97 -6.57 7.35 -9.32
N TYR A 98 -6.54 6.05 -9.64
CA TYR A 98 -7.69 5.18 -9.44
C TYR A 98 -8.09 5.08 -7.96
N VAL A 99 -7.13 4.89 -7.06
CA VAL A 99 -7.35 4.85 -5.60
C VAL A 99 -7.97 6.16 -5.10
N VAL A 100 -7.44 7.31 -5.53
CA VAL A 100 -8.00 8.62 -5.17
C VAL A 100 -9.43 8.80 -5.67
N ASN A 101 -9.74 8.32 -6.88
CA ASN A 101 -11.09 8.37 -7.43
C ASN A 101 -12.09 7.47 -6.67
N HIS A 102 -11.60 6.51 -5.89
CA HIS A 102 -12.38 5.57 -5.09
C HIS A 102 -12.04 5.71 -3.59
N GLU A 103 -11.71 6.93 -3.15
CA GLU A 103 -11.32 7.21 -1.77
C GLU A 103 -12.37 6.75 -0.76
N GLN A 104 -13.66 6.92 -1.08
CA GLN A 104 -14.75 6.47 -0.22
C GLN A 104 -14.76 4.94 -0.04
N ASP A 105 -14.47 4.19 -1.09
CA ASP A 105 -14.45 2.73 -1.04
C ASP A 105 -13.29 2.21 -0.17
N ILE A 106 -12.11 2.85 -0.28
CA ILE A 106 -10.98 2.54 0.62
C ILE A 106 -11.32 2.89 2.06
N ASN A 107 -11.90 4.05 2.32
CA ASN A 107 -12.28 4.45 3.67
C ASN A 107 -13.32 3.49 4.27
N ASN A 108 -14.29 3.05 3.47
CA ASN A 108 -15.27 2.04 3.88
C ASN A 108 -14.59 0.70 4.18
N LEU A 109 -13.66 0.24 3.33
CA LEU A 109 -12.90 -1.00 3.57
C LEU A 109 -12.11 -0.94 4.88
N VAL A 110 -11.52 0.20 5.21
CA VAL A 110 -10.81 0.40 6.48
C VAL A 110 -11.76 0.29 7.66
N VAL A 111 -12.91 0.97 7.59
CA VAL A 111 -13.92 0.94 8.65
C VAL A 111 -14.46 -0.49 8.83
N GLU A 112 -14.81 -1.16 7.74
CA GLU A 112 -15.30 -2.54 7.75
C GLU A 112 -14.24 -3.51 8.32
N ALA A 113 -12.98 -3.37 7.90
CA ALA A 113 -11.88 -4.21 8.39
C ALA A 113 -11.65 -3.99 9.89
N ARG A 114 -11.71 -2.73 10.35
CA ARG A 114 -11.58 -2.38 11.77
C ARG A 114 -12.75 -2.93 12.57
N ASP A 115 -13.97 -2.75 12.09
CA ASP A 115 -15.18 -3.24 12.76
C ASP A 115 -15.19 -4.76 12.85
N ARG A 116 -14.71 -5.46 11.81
CA ARG A 116 -14.51 -6.92 11.88
C ARG A 116 -13.46 -7.27 12.92
N ALA A 117 -12.31 -6.60 12.90
CA ALA A 117 -11.23 -6.83 13.85
C ALA A 117 -11.71 -6.67 15.31
N CYS A 118 -12.46 -5.60 15.61
CA CYS A 118 -13.08 -5.37 16.91
C CYS A 118 -14.09 -6.46 17.33
N LYS A 119 -14.77 -7.09 16.37
CA LYS A 119 -15.78 -8.12 16.63
C LYS A 119 -15.18 -9.51 16.88
N ILE A 120 -13.93 -9.76 16.47
CA ILE A 120 -13.28 -11.08 16.60
C ILE A 120 -13.20 -11.49 18.07
N ASP A 121 -12.73 -10.58 18.94
CA ASP A 121 -12.54 -10.86 20.36
C ASP A 121 -13.88 -11.09 21.07
N THR A 122 -14.87 -10.23 20.84
CA THR A 122 -16.23 -10.40 21.38
C THR A 122 -16.89 -11.70 20.89
N ALA A 123 -16.78 -12.01 19.60
CA ALA A 123 -17.36 -13.24 19.05
C ALA A 123 -16.73 -14.50 19.63
N TYR A 124 -15.42 -14.46 19.88
CA TYR A 124 -14.72 -15.56 20.53
C TYR A 124 -15.10 -15.70 22.00
N ASP A 125 -15.22 -14.59 22.73
CA ASP A 125 -15.64 -14.60 24.14
C ASP A 125 -17.04 -15.21 24.30
N GLU A 126 -17.99 -14.81 23.45
CA GLU A 126 -19.34 -15.39 23.40
C GLU A 126 -19.30 -16.90 23.09
N TYR A 127 -18.46 -17.31 22.13
CA TYR A 127 -18.26 -18.71 21.80
C TYR A 127 -17.72 -19.52 22.98
N ALA A 128 -16.67 -19.03 23.65
CA ALA A 128 -16.03 -19.68 24.78
C ALA A 128 -17.01 -19.86 25.95
N HIS A 129 -17.75 -18.81 26.31
CA HIS A 129 -18.76 -18.86 27.37
C HIS A 129 -19.90 -19.82 27.05
N LYS A 130 -20.39 -19.83 25.79
CA LYS A 130 -21.43 -20.78 25.35
C LYS A 130 -20.95 -22.23 25.45
N ARG A 131 -19.68 -22.48 25.12
CA ARG A 131 -19.05 -23.79 25.22
C ARG A 131 -18.88 -24.24 26.67
N LEU A 132 -18.40 -23.37 27.55
CA LEU A 132 -18.30 -23.64 29.00
C LEU A 132 -19.66 -24.01 29.60
N ALA A 133 -20.71 -23.26 29.27
CA ALA A 133 -22.07 -23.53 29.73
C ALA A 133 -22.65 -24.85 29.16
N ALA A 134 -22.25 -25.26 27.95
CA ALA A 134 -22.63 -26.55 27.39
C ALA A 134 -21.93 -27.71 28.13
N TYR A 135 -20.63 -27.57 28.37
CA TYR A 135 -19.83 -28.56 29.09
C TYR A 135 -20.29 -28.74 30.54
N GLU A 136 -20.58 -27.64 31.25
CA GLU A 136 -21.13 -27.70 32.62
C GLU A 136 -22.46 -28.47 32.66
N ARG A 137 -23.35 -28.21 31.70
CA ARG A 137 -24.63 -28.93 31.58
C ARG A 137 -24.42 -30.42 31.31
N TYR A 138 -23.45 -30.78 30.49
CA TYR A 138 -23.10 -32.18 30.21
C TYR A 138 -22.60 -32.90 31.49
N LEU A 139 -21.68 -32.29 32.23
CA LEU A 139 -21.13 -32.88 33.46
C LEU A 139 -22.21 -33.10 34.53
N LYS A 140 -23.12 -32.12 34.70
CA LYS A 140 -24.22 -32.22 35.67
C LYS A 140 -25.27 -33.26 35.28
N LYS A 141 -25.63 -33.36 33.99
CA LYS A 141 -26.73 -34.22 33.53
C LYS A 141 -26.31 -35.64 33.21
N THR A 142 -25.18 -35.82 32.54
CA THR A 142 -24.77 -37.12 31.98
C THR A 142 -23.83 -37.85 32.94
N VAL A 143 -22.78 -37.18 33.41
CA VAL A 143 -21.77 -37.78 34.29
C VAL A 143 -22.24 -37.81 35.74
N LYS A 144 -23.14 -36.88 36.13
CA LYS A 144 -23.63 -36.70 37.51
C LYS A 144 -22.49 -36.44 38.50
N ASP A 145 -21.48 -35.70 38.06
CA ASP A 145 -20.33 -35.33 38.88
C ASP A 145 -20.76 -34.45 40.07
N SER A 146 -20.00 -34.52 41.17
CA SER A 146 -20.21 -33.63 42.31
C SER A 146 -20.04 -32.17 41.90
N GLN A 147 -20.73 -31.24 42.56
CA GLN A 147 -20.63 -29.80 42.24
C GLN A 147 -19.19 -29.28 42.27
N HIS A 148 -18.35 -29.81 43.18
CA HIS A 148 -16.93 -29.48 43.25
C HIS A 148 -16.15 -30.03 42.04
N THR A 149 -16.44 -31.25 41.59
CA THR A 149 -15.77 -31.85 40.42
C THR A 149 -16.13 -31.10 39.15
N VAL A 150 -17.40 -30.72 39.00
CA VAL A 150 -17.90 -29.91 37.88
C VAL A 150 -17.17 -28.57 37.83
N SER A 151 -17.09 -27.84 38.95
CA SER A 151 -16.45 -26.52 38.98
C SER A 151 -14.96 -26.58 38.63
N MET A 152 -14.23 -27.59 39.10
CA MET A 152 -12.82 -27.75 38.73
C MET A 152 -12.63 -28.07 37.24
N LYS A 153 -13.46 -28.96 36.67
CA LYS A 153 -13.38 -29.31 35.25
C LYS A 153 -13.72 -28.14 34.34
N VAL A 154 -14.78 -27.38 34.67
CA VAL A 154 -15.17 -26.17 33.93
C VAL A 154 -14.07 -25.12 34.01
N ARG A 155 -13.52 -24.84 35.20
CA ARG A 155 -12.41 -23.88 35.38
C ARG A 155 -11.12 -24.31 34.68
N SER A 156 -10.91 -25.62 34.50
CA SER A 156 -9.80 -26.14 33.72
C SER A 156 -9.99 -25.94 32.21
N LEU A 157 -11.22 -25.99 31.71
CA LEU A 157 -11.54 -25.66 30.32
C LEU A 157 -11.46 -24.15 30.09
N GLU A 158 -11.99 -23.36 31.03
CA GLU A 158 -11.96 -21.90 31.00
C GLU A 158 -10.54 -21.36 30.88
N ARG A 159 -9.62 -21.78 31.75
CA ARG A 159 -8.20 -21.38 31.69
C ARG A 159 -7.51 -21.73 30.37
N ARG A 160 -8.05 -22.66 29.60
CA ARG A 160 -7.47 -23.08 28.32
C ARG A 160 -8.08 -22.34 27.14
N LEU A 161 -9.38 -22.01 27.22
CA LEU A 161 -10.08 -21.22 26.20
C LEU A 161 -9.82 -19.72 26.36
N LEU A 162 -9.68 -19.24 27.59
CA LEU A 162 -9.52 -17.84 27.99
C LEU A 162 -8.34 -17.73 28.99
N PRO A 163 -7.09 -17.94 28.56
CA PRO A 163 -5.94 -17.77 29.43
C PRO A 163 -5.70 -16.27 29.74
N GLU A 164 -5.06 -15.97 30.88
CA GLU A 164 -4.93 -14.59 31.37
C GLU A 164 -4.14 -13.67 30.40
N ASP A 165 -3.13 -14.22 29.73
CA ASP A 165 -2.35 -13.55 28.69
C ASP A 165 -3.20 -13.13 27.47
N MET A 166 -4.30 -13.84 27.20
CA MET A 166 -5.23 -13.49 26.12
C MET A 166 -5.92 -12.15 26.38
N THR A 167 -6.23 -11.82 27.63
CA THR A 167 -6.89 -10.55 27.97
C THR A 167 -5.97 -9.36 27.74
N GLU A 168 -4.68 -9.50 28.10
CA GLU A 168 -3.65 -8.49 27.82
C GLU A 168 -3.50 -8.26 26.31
N VAL A 169 -3.45 -9.34 25.53
CA VAL A 169 -3.37 -9.26 24.06
C VAL A 169 -4.62 -8.59 23.46
N GLN A 170 -5.81 -8.85 24.00
CA GLN A 170 -7.05 -8.21 23.54
C GLN A 170 -7.06 -6.70 23.81
N ASP A 171 -6.59 -6.28 24.99
CA ASP A 171 -6.46 -4.87 25.33
C ASP A 171 -5.45 -4.16 24.42
N GLU A 172 -4.28 -4.77 24.16
CA GLU A 172 -3.30 -4.23 23.20
C GLU A 172 -3.86 -4.11 21.78
N ARG A 173 -4.63 -5.10 21.32
CA ARG A 173 -5.29 -5.05 20.01
C ARG A 173 -6.29 -3.91 19.94
N LYS A 174 -7.08 -3.71 21.00
CA LYS A 174 -8.06 -2.63 21.07
C LYS A 174 -7.40 -1.25 21.03
N ASP A 175 -6.35 -1.06 21.81
CA ASP A 175 -5.56 0.18 21.80
C ASP A 175 -4.96 0.45 20.40
N TRP A 176 -4.45 -0.59 19.74
CA TRP A 176 -3.94 -0.49 18.37
C TRP A 176 -5.04 -0.12 17.37
N LEU A 177 -6.22 -0.74 17.46
CA LEU A 177 -7.38 -0.43 16.59
C LEU A 177 -7.91 1.00 16.81
N ASP A 178 -7.83 1.51 18.04
CA ASP A 178 -8.25 2.87 18.37
C ASP A 178 -7.30 3.95 17.82
N GLN A 179 -6.04 3.61 17.57
CA GLN A 179 -5.08 4.50 16.90
C GLN A 179 -5.32 4.63 15.39
N LEU A 180 -6.12 3.76 14.77
CA LEU A 180 -6.38 3.76 13.32
C LEU A 180 -7.47 4.77 12.87
N GLN A 181 -7.81 5.79 13.67
CA GLN A 181 -8.97 6.65 13.41
C GLN A 181 -8.84 7.68 12.26
N ASN A 182 -7.65 7.87 11.68
CA ASN A 182 -7.42 8.87 10.62
C ASN A 182 -6.81 8.24 9.37
N VAL A 183 -7.58 7.40 8.69
CA VAL A 183 -7.17 6.79 7.43
C VAL A 183 -7.67 7.62 6.25
N ASN A 184 -6.74 7.99 5.38
CA ASN A 184 -6.98 8.77 4.17
C ASN A 184 -6.08 8.19 3.08
N VAL A 185 -6.56 8.07 1.84
CA VAL A 185 -5.76 7.59 0.70
C VAL A 185 -4.47 8.38 0.47
N TRP A 186 -4.40 9.65 0.89
CA TRP A 186 -3.22 10.50 0.82
C TRP A 186 -2.19 10.22 1.94
N ASN A 187 -2.56 9.47 2.97
CA ASN A 187 -1.63 9.01 4.00
C ASN A 187 -0.86 7.79 3.47
N ILE A 188 0.47 7.92 3.47
CA ILE A 188 1.41 6.91 2.97
C ILE A 188 1.23 5.56 3.69
N ALA A 189 0.83 5.58 4.97
CA ALA A 189 0.65 4.38 5.77
C ALA A 189 -0.64 3.61 5.47
N THR A 190 -1.59 4.19 4.73
CA THR A 190 -2.94 3.62 4.54
C THR A 190 -2.91 2.24 3.91
N ALA A 191 -2.19 2.05 2.80
CA ALA A 191 -2.10 0.76 2.12
C ALA A 191 -1.52 -0.33 3.05
N LYS A 192 -0.43 0.00 3.75
CA LYS A 192 0.22 -0.91 4.70
C LYS A 192 -0.69 -1.25 5.87
N ASN A 193 -1.33 -0.25 6.49
CA ASN A 193 -2.20 -0.45 7.63
C ASN A 193 -3.40 -1.32 7.28
N LEU A 194 -4.00 -1.11 6.10
CA LEU A 194 -5.12 -1.92 5.63
C LEU A 194 -4.70 -3.37 5.35
N CYS A 195 -3.57 -3.58 4.66
CA CYS A 195 -3.04 -4.92 4.43
C CYS A 195 -2.69 -5.65 5.73
N TYR A 196 -2.07 -4.94 6.67
CA TYR A 196 -1.75 -5.48 7.99
C TYR A 196 -3.01 -5.80 8.79
N LEU A 197 -4.03 -4.93 8.79
CA LEU A 197 -5.29 -5.15 9.48
C LEU A 197 -6.03 -6.39 8.96
N ILE A 198 -6.11 -6.56 7.63
CA ILE A 198 -6.74 -7.73 7.01
C ILE A 198 -5.99 -9.01 7.38
N SER A 199 -4.65 -9.01 7.29
CA SER A 199 -3.84 -10.19 7.62
C SER A 199 -3.85 -10.52 9.12
N ALA A 200 -3.73 -9.52 9.99
CA ALA A 200 -3.82 -9.69 11.43
C ALA A 200 -5.18 -10.25 11.85
N SER A 201 -6.27 -9.76 11.27
CA SER A 201 -7.62 -10.29 11.52
C SER A 201 -7.76 -11.76 11.13
N ASP A 202 -7.26 -12.15 9.96
CA ASP A 202 -7.22 -13.55 9.51
C ASP A 202 -6.41 -14.42 10.49
N ASP A 203 -5.29 -13.92 10.99
CA ASP A 203 -4.42 -14.64 11.92
C ASP A 203 -5.02 -14.75 13.33
N TRP A 204 -5.74 -13.74 13.81
CA TRP A 204 -6.45 -13.80 15.09
C TRP A 204 -7.58 -14.84 15.06
N VAL A 205 -8.34 -14.90 13.96
CA VAL A 205 -9.37 -15.93 13.78
C VAL A 205 -8.75 -17.33 13.80
N LYS A 206 -7.59 -17.53 13.15
CA LYS A 206 -6.87 -18.82 13.19
C LYS A 206 -6.37 -19.15 14.60
N GLN A 207 -5.77 -18.19 15.31
CA GLN A 207 -5.32 -18.41 16.69
C GLN A 207 -6.48 -18.87 17.58
N TYR A 208 -7.65 -18.26 17.43
CA TYR A 208 -8.85 -18.66 18.16
C TYR A 208 -9.40 -20.02 17.72
N ALA A 209 -9.32 -20.35 16.43
CA ALA A 209 -9.63 -21.69 15.95
C ALA A 209 -8.69 -22.75 16.58
N ASP A 210 -7.38 -22.48 16.64
CA ASP A 210 -6.38 -23.39 17.21
C ASP A 210 -6.57 -23.61 18.72
N VAL A 211 -6.82 -22.53 19.48
CA VAL A 211 -7.10 -22.62 20.93
C VAL A 211 -8.38 -23.41 21.19
N SER A 212 -9.39 -23.22 20.35
CA SER A 212 -10.69 -23.86 20.50
C SER A 212 -10.78 -25.28 19.93
N ASP A 213 -9.80 -25.74 19.16
CA ASP A 213 -9.76 -27.12 18.64
C ASP A 213 -9.53 -28.17 19.75
N PHE A 214 -8.93 -27.76 20.87
CA PHE A 214 -8.79 -28.62 22.04
C PHE A 214 -10.17 -29.05 22.55
N MET A 215 -10.39 -30.35 22.83
CA MET A 215 -11.65 -30.89 23.37
C MET A 215 -11.42 -31.86 24.53
N TYR A 216 -12.29 -31.82 25.56
CA TYR A 216 -12.31 -32.85 26.60
C TYR A 216 -13.10 -34.09 26.16
N GLU A 217 -12.79 -35.24 26.75
CA GLU A 217 -13.48 -36.49 26.46
C GLU A 217 -14.99 -36.40 26.77
N GLY A 218 -15.82 -36.77 25.78
CA GLY A 218 -17.29 -36.67 25.85
C GLY A 218 -17.86 -35.30 25.52
N GLU A 219 -17.03 -34.29 25.25
CA GLU A 219 -17.46 -33.01 24.71
C GLU A 219 -17.88 -33.14 23.24
N LYS A 220 -18.91 -32.38 22.83
CA LYS A 220 -19.30 -32.21 21.43
C LYS A 220 -19.34 -30.72 21.11
N CYS A 221 -18.28 -30.23 20.47
CA CYS A 221 -18.19 -28.86 20.00
C CYS A 221 -17.42 -28.81 18.68
N GLU A 222 -17.69 -27.77 17.90
CA GLU A 222 -16.91 -27.44 16.70
C GLU A 222 -15.93 -26.33 17.07
N PRO A 223 -14.74 -26.27 16.44
CA PRO A 223 -13.80 -25.17 16.62
C PRO A 223 -14.44 -23.81 16.29
N PHE A 224 -13.87 -22.75 16.85
CA PHE A 224 -14.27 -21.39 16.56
C PHE A 224 -14.09 -21.10 15.07
N VAL A 225 -15.17 -20.64 14.45
CA VAL A 225 -15.17 -20.17 13.06
C VAL A 225 -15.90 -18.85 13.03
N MET A 226 -15.23 -17.81 12.53
CA MET A 226 -15.89 -16.57 12.12
C MET A 226 -16.24 -16.68 10.65
N GLN A 227 -17.44 -16.23 10.26
CA GLN A 227 -17.77 -16.16 8.83
C GLN A 227 -16.73 -15.32 8.10
N GLY A 228 -16.25 -15.84 6.97
CA GLY A 228 -15.39 -15.09 6.07
C GLY A 228 -16.13 -13.86 5.54
N ASP A 229 -15.36 -12.81 5.25
CA ASP A 229 -15.84 -11.65 4.52
C ASP A 229 -15.19 -11.60 3.13
N ASP A 230 -15.61 -10.64 2.32
CA ASP A 230 -15.03 -10.34 1.02
C ASP A 230 -14.05 -9.16 1.07
N ILE A 231 -13.67 -8.66 2.26
CA ILE A 231 -12.82 -7.47 2.44
C ILE A 231 -11.48 -7.66 1.73
N LYS A 232 -10.87 -8.84 1.88
CA LYS A 232 -9.61 -9.17 1.22
C LYS A 232 -9.73 -9.18 -0.30
N ASP A 233 -10.84 -9.71 -0.82
CA ASP A 233 -11.05 -9.79 -2.27
C ASP A 233 -11.42 -8.43 -2.87
N ARG A 234 -12.18 -7.60 -2.14
CA ARG A 234 -12.41 -6.20 -2.49
C ARG A 234 -11.13 -5.37 -2.41
N TYR A 235 -10.26 -5.61 -1.43
CA TYR A 235 -8.98 -4.90 -1.33
C TYR A 235 -8.02 -5.24 -2.48
N LYS A 236 -8.04 -6.48 -2.99
CA LYS A 236 -7.25 -6.87 -4.19
C LYS A 236 -7.56 -6.02 -5.42
N GLU A 237 -8.75 -5.43 -5.49
CA GLU A 237 -9.11 -4.51 -6.56
C GLU A 237 -8.15 -3.30 -6.65
N PHE A 238 -7.63 -2.88 -5.50
CA PHE A 238 -6.73 -1.73 -5.36
C PHE A 238 -5.25 -2.10 -5.40
N THR A 239 -4.90 -3.38 -5.27
CA THR A 239 -3.50 -3.86 -5.33
C THR A 239 -3.15 -4.48 -6.68
N THR A 240 -4.16 -4.79 -7.51
CA THR A 240 -3.94 -5.40 -8.83
C THR A 240 -3.53 -4.36 -9.89
N PRO A 241 -2.49 -4.62 -10.69
CA PRO A 241 -2.13 -3.81 -11.85
C PRO A 241 -3.30 -3.54 -12.78
N ARG A 242 -3.60 -2.26 -13.03
CA ARG A 242 -4.67 -1.86 -13.95
C ARG A 242 -4.18 -1.11 -15.16
N THR A 243 -4.94 -1.26 -16.24
CA THR A 243 -4.75 -0.43 -17.43
C THR A 243 -5.16 1.01 -17.11
N PRO A 244 -4.30 2.00 -17.37
CA PRO A 244 -4.57 3.41 -17.10
C PRO A 244 -5.84 3.93 -17.77
N ASP A 245 -6.74 4.49 -16.97
CA ASP A 245 -8.00 5.09 -17.44
C ASP A 245 -7.76 6.43 -18.16
N ARG A 246 -8.81 6.99 -18.78
CA ARG A 246 -8.70 8.21 -19.59
C ARG A 246 -8.20 9.40 -18.77
N LEU A 247 -8.63 9.54 -17.51
CA LEU A 247 -8.23 10.65 -16.66
C LEU A 247 -6.74 10.55 -16.31
N SER A 248 -6.27 9.36 -15.89
CA SER A 248 -4.85 9.12 -15.61
C SER A 248 -3.97 9.40 -16.82
N ASN A 249 -4.44 9.03 -18.02
CA ASN A 249 -3.69 9.28 -19.26
C ASN A 249 -3.53 10.77 -19.56
N ILE A 250 -4.58 11.57 -19.34
CA ILE A 250 -4.53 13.02 -19.52
C ILE A 250 -3.61 13.65 -18.48
N ALA A 251 -3.80 13.34 -17.20
CA ALA A 251 -2.99 13.86 -16.10
C ALA A 251 -1.50 13.54 -16.28
N MET A 252 -1.20 12.31 -16.71
CA MET A 252 0.16 11.90 -17.02
C MET A 252 0.72 12.62 -18.25
N ALA A 253 -0.05 12.78 -19.33
CA ALA A 253 0.42 13.51 -20.50
C ALA A 253 0.81 14.96 -20.14
N VAL A 254 0.02 15.62 -19.29
CA VAL A 254 0.34 16.95 -18.76
C VAL A 254 1.62 16.91 -17.93
N CYS A 255 1.76 15.96 -16.99
CA CYS A 255 2.98 15.82 -16.19
C CYS A 255 4.23 15.58 -17.05
N CYS A 256 4.15 14.70 -18.05
CA CYS A 256 5.24 14.42 -18.99
C CYS A 256 5.66 15.67 -19.77
N LEU A 257 4.70 16.45 -20.27
CA LEU A 257 4.98 17.72 -20.96
C LEU A 257 5.70 18.69 -20.04
N LEU A 258 5.25 18.82 -18.78
CA LEU A 258 5.86 19.69 -17.79
C LEU A 258 7.27 19.24 -17.39
N ILE A 259 7.51 17.93 -17.24
CA ILE A 259 8.83 17.36 -16.99
C ILE A 259 9.80 17.66 -18.15
N LEU A 260 9.31 17.68 -19.39
CA LEU A 260 10.13 17.99 -20.56
C LEU A 260 10.34 19.49 -20.80
N THR A 261 9.70 20.39 -20.03
CA THR A 261 9.80 21.85 -20.25
C THR A 261 11.23 22.37 -20.22
N PHE A 262 12.06 21.92 -19.27
CA PHE A 262 13.47 22.33 -19.21
C PHE A 262 14.25 21.93 -20.47
N TYR A 263 13.99 20.71 -20.97
CA TYR A 263 14.56 20.26 -22.23
C TYR A 263 14.04 21.09 -23.42
N ILE A 264 12.75 21.41 -23.47
CA ILE A 264 12.14 22.18 -24.58
C ILE A 264 12.75 23.59 -24.67
N VAL A 265 12.93 24.27 -23.52
CA VAL A 265 13.47 25.63 -23.45
C VAL A 265 14.99 25.68 -23.63
N SER A 266 15.71 24.56 -23.45
CA SER A 266 17.16 24.51 -23.64
C SER A 266 17.58 24.86 -25.08
N LEU A 267 18.59 25.73 -25.19
CA LEU A 267 19.07 26.27 -26.47
C LEU A 267 19.99 25.28 -27.18
N ARG A 268 19.75 25.04 -28.47
CA ARG A 268 20.68 24.28 -29.31
C ARG A 268 21.91 25.12 -29.62
N SER A 269 23.09 24.54 -29.44
CA SER A 269 24.36 25.20 -29.73
C SER A 269 24.49 25.58 -31.21
N LYS A 270 24.91 26.81 -31.56
CA LYS A 270 25.18 27.18 -32.96
C LYS A 270 26.48 26.53 -33.42
N SER A 271 26.43 25.80 -34.54
CA SER A 271 27.63 25.27 -35.20
C SER A 271 28.52 26.43 -35.63
N ARG A 272 29.78 26.45 -35.18
CA ARG A 272 30.79 27.38 -35.70
C ARG A 272 31.34 26.78 -37.00
N TYR A 273 30.58 26.85 -38.09
CA TYR A 273 31.15 26.74 -39.43
C TYR A 273 31.96 28.02 -39.66
N LYS A 274 33.23 28.01 -39.21
CA LYS A 274 34.19 29.06 -39.55
C LYS A 274 34.40 29.00 -41.06
N GLY A 275 34.23 30.16 -41.70
CA GLY A 275 34.53 30.33 -43.11
C GLY A 275 35.92 29.83 -43.46
N ARG A 276 35.97 29.01 -44.51
CA ARG A 276 37.06 29.02 -45.48
C ARG A 276 36.44 29.50 -46.80
N ARG A 277 36.48 30.81 -47.02
CA ARG A 277 36.73 31.32 -48.37
C ARG A 277 38.07 32.03 -48.25
N ALA A 278 39.08 31.37 -48.78
CA ALA A 278 40.34 31.98 -49.16
C ALA A 278 40.08 32.94 -50.31
#